data_AF-A0A952SHK1-F1
#
_entry.id   AF-A0A952SHK1-F1
#
_cell.length_a   1.000
_cell.length_b   1.000
_cell.length_c   1.000
_cell.angle_alpha   90.00
_cell.angle_beta   90.00
_cell.angle_gamma   90.00
#
_symmetry.space_group_name_H-M   'P 1'
#
loop_
_entity.id
_entity.type
_entity.pdbx_description
1 polymer ?
#
loop_
_entity_poly.entity_id
_entity_poly.type
_entity_poly.pdbx_seq_one_letter_code
_entity_poly.pdbx_strand_id
1 'polypeptide(L)'
;MKTMKLVMPWVSRCMLTIVVNVIPVAPLWADTMEGTATSPPSIATVQAAYGKLPLSFEANQGQWDDQVRFLARGPGYRLFLTPSESVLVVHQREPTTEPAQRKRGEPTARPEPPVVKQAVVRMKLEGANPAPAVDGMEPLPGTVNYFIGNDPAQWRTNIPTYAKVQYQEVYPGIDLAYYGNQGTLEYDFIVAPGADPDQIKLAFEGASDIQVADSGDLLLATALGEVRVQKPLVYQLDPDGHKTLVAGHYLVEQKAANLRSPSNPSVLSTRYSALPHIGIQLAAYDRTKPLVIDPVVRYSTYLGGSSYETLDYYPIGGGIAVDESGQAYVTGTTGSGDFPTLQASQPAPGGGWDAFVTKFTATGALASSTYLGGSGDEFGNGIAVDGSGQAYVTGQTYSGDFPPSRRASPLPEATAMRT
;
A
#
# COMPACT_ATOMS: atom_id res chain seq x y z
N MET A 1 -62.09 -16.60 50.27
CA MET A 1 -61.57 -15.23 50.04
C MET A 1 -61.30 -15.03 48.55
N LYS A 2 -61.19 -13.77 48.10
CA LYS A 2 -61.22 -13.35 46.69
C LYS A 2 -59.91 -13.64 45.91
N THR A 3 -60.06 -14.21 44.70
CA THR A 3 -59.45 -13.89 43.37
C THR A 3 -57.92 -13.64 43.23
N MET A 4 -57.23 -13.92 42.10
CA MET A 4 -57.62 -14.12 40.69
C MET A 4 -56.52 -14.95 39.95
N LYS A 5 -56.82 -16.07 39.24
CA LYS A 5 -56.92 -16.25 37.76
C LYS A 5 -55.77 -15.66 36.90
N LEU A 6 -54.97 -16.46 36.15
CA LEU A 6 -55.18 -17.14 34.83
C LEU A 6 -54.79 -16.23 33.62
N VAL A 7 -54.21 -16.66 32.46
CA VAL A 7 -54.11 -17.98 31.77
C VAL A 7 -52.75 -18.15 31.00
N MET A 8 -52.47 -19.40 30.56
CA MET A 8 -51.57 -19.90 29.48
C MET A 8 -52.07 -19.52 28.04
N PRO A 9 -51.52 -19.96 26.85
CA PRO A 9 -50.83 -21.24 26.56
C PRO A 9 -49.68 -21.30 25.50
N TRP A 10 -49.13 -22.51 25.31
CA TRP A 10 -48.35 -22.99 24.15
C TRP A 10 -49.24 -23.28 22.90
N VAL A 11 -48.65 -23.51 21.72
CA VAL A 11 -48.76 -24.78 20.92
C VAL A 11 -47.75 -24.82 19.75
N SER A 12 -47.39 -26.06 19.38
CA SER A 12 -46.33 -26.57 18.47
C SER A 12 -46.41 -26.27 16.95
N ARG A 13 -45.24 -26.36 16.30
CA ARG A 13 -44.90 -26.76 14.90
C ARG A 13 -45.94 -26.66 13.76
N CYS A 14 -45.51 -26.07 12.64
CA CYS A 14 -45.38 -26.79 11.35
C CYS A 14 -44.58 -25.99 10.29
N MET A 15 -44.05 -26.68 9.28
CA MET A 15 -43.19 -26.15 8.21
C MET A 15 -43.95 -26.19 6.87
N LEU A 16 -43.91 -25.11 6.07
CA LEU A 16 -44.38 -25.15 4.68
C LEU A 16 -43.62 -24.13 3.81
N THR A 17 -43.01 -24.61 2.73
CA THR A 17 -42.39 -23.81 1.67
C THR A 17 -43.41 -23.56 0.56
N ILE A 18 -43.56 -22.31 0.11
CA ILE A 18 -44.22 -21.99 -1.16
C ILE A 18 -43.37 -20.98 -1.93
N VAL A 19 -43.03 -21.34 -3.17
CA VAL A 19 -42.43 -20.45 -4.18
C VAL A 19 -43.56 -19.72 -4.91
N VAL A 20 -43.42 -18.41 -5.15
CA VAL A 20 -44.28 -17.69 -6.08
C VAL A 20 -43.42 -17.01 -7.13
N ASN A 21 -43.67 -17.37 -8.38
CA ASN A 21 -43.02 -16.83 -9.57
C ASN A 21 -44.03 -15.91 -10.28
N VAL A 22 -43.62 -14.72 -10.72
CA VAL A 22 -44.51 -13.77 -11.41
C VAL A 22 -43.83 -13.24 -12.68
N ILE A 23 -44.39 -13.63 -13.82
CA ILE A 23 -44.04 -13.11 -15.14
C ILE A 23 -45.24 -12.31 -15.66
N PRO A 24 -45.09 -11.02 -15.99
CA PRO A 24 -46.02 -10.31 -16.87
C PRO A 24 -45.54 -10.41 -18.33
N VAL A 25 -46.41 -10.91 -19.21
CA VAL A 25 -46.19 -10.91 -20.67
C VAL A 25 -46.59 -9.55 -21.24
N ALA A 26 -45.82 -9.04 -22.21
CA ALA A 26 -46.06 -7.76 -22.87
C ALA A 26 -47.13 -7.81 -23.99
N PRO A 27 -47.77 -6.68 -24.33
CA PRO A 27 -48.35 -6.45 -25.64
C PRO A 27 -47.35 -5.80 -26.62
N LEU A 28 -47.51 -6.05 -27.91
CA LEU A 28 -46.67 -5.52 -29.00
C LEU A 28 -47.14 -4.16 -29.55
N TRP A 29 -46.19 -3.44 -30.16
CA TRP A 29 -46.34 -2.33 -31.14
C TRP A 29 -46.77 -0.92 -30.65
N ALA A 30 -45.78 -0.02 -30.51
CA ALA A 30 -45.64 1.19 -31.33
C ALA A 30 -44.24 1.82 -31.14
N ASP A 31 -43.69 2.46 -32.18
CA ASP A 31 -42.31 2.96 -32.23
C ASP A 31 -42.06 4.22 -31.37
N THR A 32 -40.83 4.42 -30.86
CA THR A 32 -39.80 5.30 -31.48
C THR A 32 -38.66 5.63 -30.50
N MET A 33 -37.42 5.27 -30.88
CA MET A 33 -36.11 5.82 -30.45
C MET A 33 -36.02 6.68 -29.15
N GLU A 34 -35.69 6.05 -28.01
CA GLU A 34 -34.84 6.69 -26.99
C GLU A 34 -33.76 5.71 -26.52
N GLY A 35 -32.49 6.07 -26.74
CA GLY A 35 -31.35 5.25 -26.36
C GLY A 35 -31.11 5.30 -24.85
N THR A 36 -30.92 4.13 -24.22
CA THR A 36 -30.59 4.02 -22.80
C THR A 36 -29.20 4.58 -22.52
N ALA A 37 -29.14 5.87 -22.18
CA ALA A 37 -27.95 6.47 -21.58
C ALA A 37 -27.70 5.78 -20.23
N THR A 38 -26.69 4.91 -20.17
CA THR A 38 -26.19 4.37 -18.90
C THR A 38 -25.72 5.53 -18.03
N SER A 39 -26.18 5.56 -16.78
CA SER A 39 -25.73 6.59 -15.84
C SER A 39 -24.20 6.55 -15.71
N PRO A 40 -23.50 7.69 -15.75
CA PRO A 40 -22.05 7.69 -15.64
C PRO A 40 -21.61 7.03 -14.32
N PRO A 41 -20.52 6.24 -14.32
CA PRO A 41 -20.05 5.56 -13.12
C PRO A 41 -19.76 6.58 -12.02
N SER A 42 -20.14 6.26 -10.78
CA SER A 42 -19.92 7.15 -9.64
C SER A 42 -18.42 7.45 -9.47
N ILE A 43 -18.08 8.61 -8.90
CA ILE A 43 -16.68 8.98 -8.63
C ILE A 43 -15.95 7.87 -7.85
N ALA A 44 -16.63 7.25 -6.88
CA ALA A 44 -16.10 6.11 -6.11
C ALA A 44 -15.87 4.87 -6.99
N THR A 45 -16.76 4.57 -7.95
CA THR A 45 -16.60 3.47 -8.92
C THR A 45 -15.42 3.73 -9.86
N VAL A 46 -15.25 4.96 -10.34
CA VAL A 46 -14.12 5.37 -11.18
C VAL A 46 -12.81 5.30 -10.40
N GLN A 47 -12.77 5.77 -9.15
CA GLN A 47 -11.60 5.66 -8.27
C GLN A 47 -11.24 4.20 -7.94
N ALA A 48 -12.22 3.35 -7.66
CA ALA A 48 -12.02 1.93 -7.41
C ALA A 48 -11.57 1.14 -8.66
N ALA A 49 -11.91 1.61 -9.86
CA ALA A 49 -11.37 1.07 -11.11
C ALA A 49 -9.93 1.57 -11.37
N TYR A 50 -9.64 2.85 -11.09
CA TYR A 50 -8.29 3.42 -11.18
C TYR A 50 -7.30 2.72 -10.23
N GLY A 51 -7.74 2.33 -9.03
CA GLY A 51 -6.94 1.55 -8.07
C GLY A 51 -6.70 0.09 -8.46
N LYS A 52 -7.21 -0.37 -9.61
CA LYS A 52 -7.03 -1.74 -10.15
C LYS A 52 -6.24 -1.77 -11.47
N LEU A 53 -5.80 -0.62 -11.98
CA LEU A 53 -4.94 -0.60 -13.16
C LEU A 53 -3.57 -1.18 -12.77
N PRO A 54 -2.96 -2.04 -13.62
CA PRO A 54 -1.59 -2.49 -13.39
C PRO A 54 -0.65 -1.28 -13.36
N LEU A 55 0.40 -1.37 -12.54
CA LEU A 55 1.44 -0.34 -12.48
C LEU A 55 2.01 -0.14 -13.89
N SER A 56 2.05 1.11 -14.34
CA SER A 56 2.54 1.48 -15.66
C SER A 56 3.60 2.58 -15.57
N PHE A 57 4.50 2.56 -16.54
CA PHE A 57 5.60 3.52 -16.67
C PHE A 57 5.29 4.48 -17.80
N GLU A 58 5.06 5.75 -17.47
CA GLU A 58 4.82 6.84 -18.42
C GLU A 58 6.17 7.37 -18.94
N ALA A 59 6.39 7.38 -20.26
CA ALA A 59 7.60 7.98 -20.84
C ALA A 59 7.62 9.51 -20.66
N ASN A 60 8.79 10.08 -20.34
CA ASN A 60 8.93 11.54 -20.31
C ASN A 60 9.06 12.11 -21.73
N GLN A 61 8.09 12.91 -22.14
CA GLN A 61 8.05 13.69 -23.37
C GLN A 61 8.02 15.20 -23.08
N GLY A 62 8.59 15.61 -21.95
CA GLY A 62 8.65 17.00 -21.49
C GLY A 62 7.47 17.44 -20.64
N GLN A 63 6.81 16.49 -19.95
CA GLN A 63 5.88 16.76 -18.84
C GLN A 63 6.59 16.78 -17.46
N TRP A 64 7.82 16.28 -17.38
CA TRP A 64 8.68 16.31 -16.19
C TRP A 64 10.07 16.88 -16.53
N ASP A 65 10.87 17.08 -15.48
CA ASP A 65 12.29 17.43 -15.53
C ASP A 65 13.08 16.56 -16.53
N ASP A 66 14.07 17.13 -17.22
CA ASP A 66 14.76 16.49 -18.35
C ASP A 66 15.66 15.31 -17.95
N GLN A 67 15.97 15.16 -16.66
CA GLN A 67 16.64 13.99 -16.10
C GLN A 67 15.72 12.79 -15.99
N VAL A 68 14.39 12.98 -15.93
CA VAL A 68 13.43 11.88 -15.85
C VAL A 68 13.31 11.21 -17.22
N ARG A 69 13.38 9.87 -17.23
CA ARG A 69 13.09 9.02 -18.39
C ARG A 69 11.69 8.45 -18.30
N PHE A 70 11.30 7.94 -17.13
CA PHE A 70 9.98 7.38 -16.88
C PHE A 70 9.42 7.80 -15.51
N LEU A 71 8.08 7.86 -15.41
CA LEU A 71 7.34 8.02 -14.16
C LEU A 71 6.44 6.79 -13.95
N ALA A 72 6.49 6.19 -12.77
CA ALA A 72 5.47 5.24 -12.30
C ALA A 72 4.68 5.82 -11.12
N ARG A 73 3.43 5.38 -10.97
CA ARG A 73 2.51 5.84 -9.91
C ARG A 73 1.83 4.64 -9.26
N GLY A 74 1.95 4.50 -7.95
CA GLY A 74 1.21 3.50 -7.19
C GLY A 74 0.44 4.11 -6.03
N PRO A 75 -0.34 3.31 -5.29
CA PRO A 75 -1.01 3.76 -4.08
C PRO A 75 -0.01 4.34 -3.07
N GLY A 76 -0.13 5.62 -2.75
CA GLY A 76 0.74 6.29 -1.76
C GLY A 76 2.16 6.66 -2.23
N TYR A 77 2.55 6.38 -3.48
CA TYR A 77 3.89 6.76 -3.99
C TYR A 77 3.93 7.22 -5.46
N ARG A 78 5.03 7.89 -5.81
CA ARG A 78 5.49 8.12 -7.18
C ARG A 78 6.93 7.66 -7.31
N LEU A 79 7.30 7.07 -8.44
CA LEU A 79 8.67 6.68 -8.75
C LEU A 79 9.14 7.43 -10.00
N PHE A 80 10.16 8.28 -9.86
CA PHE A 80 10.84 8.87 -11.00
C PHE A 80 12.09 8.05 -11.32
N LEU A 81 12.22 7.64 -12.57
CA LEU A 81 13.34 6.88 -13.10
C LEU A 81 14.24 7.80 -13.93
N THR A 82 15.49 7.99 -13.51
CA THR A 82 16.53 8.78 -14.21
C THR A 82 17.63 7.85 -14.72
N PRO A 83 18.60 8.29 -15.54
CA PRO A 83 19.69 7.43 -16.03
C PRO A 83 20.51 6.71 -14.94
N SER A 84 20.66 7.30 -13.75
CA SER A 84 21.55 6.79 -12.69
C SER A 84 20.89 6.63 -11.31
N GLU A 85 19.64 7.05 -11.15
CA GLU A 85 18.92 7.08 -9.87
C GLU A 85 17.45 6.71 -10.04
N SER A 86 16.86 6.10 -9.00
CA SER A 86 15.41 6.02 -8.86
C SER A 86 14.96 6.77 -7.61
N VAL A 87 13.92 7.59 -7.78
CA VAL A 87 13.45 8.53 -6.76
C VAL A 87 12.02 8.15 -6.36
N LEU A 88 11.91 7.48 -5.22
CA LEU A 88 10.64 7.11 -4.61
C LEU A 88 10.14 8.27 -3.74
N VAL A 89 9.00 8.84 -4.10
CA VAL A 89 8.32 9.88 -3.33
C VAL A 89 7.07 9.30 -2.70
N VAL A 90 7.18 8.92 -1.42
CA VAL A 90 6.07 8.45 -0.58
C VAL A 90 5.28 9.67 -0.11
N HIS A 91 3.95 9.59 -0.09
CA HIS A 91 3.09 10.69 0.30
C HIS A 91 1.94 10.25 1.21
N GLN A 92 1.79 10.98 2.32
CA GLN A 92 0.68 10.82 3.27
C GLN A 92 -0.23 12.05 3.14
N ARG A 93 -1.52 11.82 2.94
CA ARG A 93 -2.53 12.89 3.08
C ARG A 93 -2.93 12.98 4.54
N GLU A 94 -2.79 14.16 5.12
CA GLU A 94 -3.44 14.44 6.40
C GLU A 94 -4.95 14.61 6.16
N PRO A 95 -5.82 14.12 7.07
CA PRO A 95 -7.24 14.42 6.99
C PRO A 95 -7.44 15.94 7.09
N THR A 96 -8.30 16.49 6.25
CA THR A 96 -8.77 17.88 6.45
C THR A 96 -9.55 17.91 7.74
N THR A 97 -9.08 18.67 8.74
CA THR A 97 -9.87 18.98 9.94
C THR A 97 -11.25 19.47 9.54
N GLU A 98 -12.31 18.83 10.02
CA GLU A 98 -13.67 19.29 9.75
C GLU A 98 -13.81 20.76 10.19
N PRO A 99 -14.47 21.62 9.39
CA PRO A 99 -14.76 22.97 9.83
C PRO A 99 -15.73 22.90 11.02
N ALA A 100 -15.22 23.21 12.21
CA ALA A 100 -15.97 23.22 13.47
C ALA A 100 -17.37 23.84 13.30
N GLN A 101 -18.39 23.22 13.90
CA GLN A 101 -19.81 23.52 13.71
C GLN A 101 -20.10 25.03 13.74
N ARG A 102 -20.32 25.64 12.56
CA ARG A 102 -20.43 27.09 12.42
C ARG A 102 -21.84 27.60 12.72
N LYS A 103 -21.92 28.76 13.37
CA LYS A 103 -23.16 29.52 13.49
C LYS A 103 -23.59 30.08 12.14
N ARG A 104 -24.90 30.05 11.88
CA ARG A 104 -25.52 30.48 10.61
C ARG A 104 -25.31 31.98 10.37
N GLY A 105 -24.47 32.37 9.41
CA GLY A 105 -24.37 33.76 8.94
C GLY A 105 -23.02 34.24 8.40
N GLU A 106 -21.93 33.47 8.56
CA GLU A 106 -20.59 33.91 8.11
C GLU A 106 -20.30 33.63 6.62
N PRO A 107 -19.51 34.48 5.93
CA PRO A 107 -19.06 34.23 4.57
C PRO A 107 -18.22 32.94 4.46
N THR A 108 -18.41 32.21 3.36
CA THR A 108 -17.65 30.97 3.08
C THR A 108 -16.21 31.29 2.68
N ALA A 109 -15.28 31.19 3.63
CA ALA A 109 -13.87 31.01 3.30
C ALA A 109 -13.69 29.72 2.50
N ARG A 110 -12.86 29.75 1.45
CA ARG A 110 -12.51 28.57 0.65
C ARG A 110 -11.87 27.53 1.57
N PRO A 111 -12.28 26.25 1.53
CA PRO A 111 -11.64 25.22 2.35
C PRO A 111 -10.15 25.14 1.97
N GLU A 112 -9.29 25.10 2.99
CA GLU A 112 -7.85 24.96 2.79
C GLU A 112 -7.56 23.59 2.15
N PRO A 113 -6.59 23.51 1.21
CA PRO A 113 -6.23 22.25 0.59
C PRO A 113 -5.65 21.29 1.65
N PRO A 114 -5.90 19.97 1.56
CA PRO A 114 -5.32 19.00 2.48
C PRO A 114 -3.80 19.09 2.50
N VAL A 115 -3.21 19.07 3.69
CA VAL A 115 -1.76 18.97 3.86
C VAL A 115 -1.32 17.59 3.36
N VAL A 116 -0.35 17.58 2.45
CA VAL A 116 0.26 16.35 1.93
C VAL A 116 1.71 16.31 2.39
N LYS A 117 2.00 15.52 3.41
CA LYS A 117 3.37 15.23 3.83
C LYS A 117 4.03 14.32 2.79
N GLN A 118 5.33 14.51 2.56
CA GLN A 118 6.12 13.70 1.63
C GLN A 118 7.45 13.28 2.25
N ALA A 119 7.85 12.04 1.97
CA ALA A 119 9.20 11.54 2.18
C ALA A 119 9.80 11.16 0.82
N VAL A 120 11.09 11.43 0.64
CA VAL A 120 11.82 11.11 -0.60
C VAL A 120 12.93 10.15 -0.25
N VAL A 121 12.92 8.97 -0.88
CA VAL A 121 14.01 8.00 -0.84
C VAL A 121 14.60 7.94 -2.25
N ARG A 122 15.91 8.15 -2.37
CA ARG A 122 16.63 8.13 -3.64
C ARG A 122 17.64 7.00 -3.62
N MET A 123 17.39 5.97 -4.43
CA MET A 123 18.35 4.89 -4.66
C MET A 123 19.31 5.29 -5.77
N LYS A 124 20.61 5.14 -5.52
CA LYS A 124 21.69 5.35 -6.49
C LYS A 124 22.45 4.06 -6.69
N LEU A 125 22.92 3.83 -7.91
CA LEU A 125 23.83 2.73 -8.23
C LEU A 125 25.27 3.27 -8.18
N GLU A 126 26.01 2.96 -7.10
CA GLU A 126 27.39 3.44 -6.95
C GLU A 126 28.33 2.79 -7.96
N GLY A 127 29.03 3.59 -8.76
CA GLY A 127 29.98 3.10 -9.77
C GLY A 127 29.33 2.58 -11.04
N ALA A 128 28.00 2.68 -11.17
CA ALA A 128 27.28 2.32 -12.38
C ALA A 128 27.59 3.25 -13.56
N ASN A 129 27.25 2.77 -14.75
CA ASN A 129 27.17 3.57 -15.96
C ASN A 129 26.30 4.81 -15.72
N PRO A 130 26.79 6.05 -15.93
CA PRO A 130 26.01 7.26 -15.70
C PRO A 130 25.01 7.57 -16.83
N ALA A 131 25.11 6.88 -17.96
CA ALA A 131 24.23 7.05 -19.12
C ALA A 131 23.93 5.70 -19.81
N PRO A 132 23.27 4.76 -19.12
CA PRO A 132 22.82 3.51 -19.72
C PRO A 132 21.76 3.77 -20.79
N ALA A 133 21.57 2.82 -21.72
CA ALA A 133 20.38 2.82 -22.55
C ALA A 133 19.17 2.48 -21.66
N VAL A 134 18.09 3.26 -21.78
CA VAL A 134 16.88 3.12 -20.95
C VAL A 134 15.66 3.10 -21.86
N ASP A 135 15.03 1.94 -21.97
CA ASP A 135 13.94 1.66 -22.91
C ASP A 135 12.64 1.27 -22.19
N GLY A 136 11.52 1.72 -22.75
CA GLY A 136 10.19 1.26 -22.35
C GLY A 136 9.86 -0.06 -23.03
N MET A 137 9.63 -1.10 -22.25
CA MET A 137 9.36 -2.46 -22.72
C MET A 137 7.90 -2.84 -22.51
N GLU A 138 7.38 -3.73 -23.36
CA GLU A 138 5.99 -4.23 -23.27
C GLU A 138 4.97 -3.07 -23.27
N PRO A 139 4.82 -2.36 -24.41
CA PRO A 139 3.94 -1.19 -24.51
C PRO A 139 2.49 -1.56 -24.21
N LEU A 140 1.87 -0.78 -23.33
CA LEU A 140 0.48 -0.95 -22.92
C LEU A 140 -0.46 -0.19 -23.88
N PRO A 141 -1.72 -0.65 -24.04
CA PRO A 141 -2.68 0.00 -24.94
C PRO A 141 -3.18 1.36 -24.44
N GLY A 142 -2.87 1.75 -23.20
CA GLY A 142 -3.25 3.03 -22.62
C GLY A 142 -2.22 4.13 -22.87
N THR A 143 -2.69 5.35 -23.09
CA THR A 143 -1.85 6.56 -23.15
C THR A 143 -2.26 7.58 -22.09
N VAL A 144 -1.33 8.44 -21.69
CA VAL A 144 -1.56 9.52 -20.72
C VAL A 144 -1.55 10.88 -21.43
N ASN A 145 -2.36 11.81 -20.93
CA ASN A 145 -2.50 13.16 -21.46
C ASN A 145 -2.42 14.17 -20.30
N TYR A 146 -1.62 15.22 -20.49
CA TYR A 146 -1.40 16.31 -19.54
C TYR A 146 -1.87 17.63 -20.15
N PHE A 147 -3.06 18.06 -19.75
CA PHE A 147 -3.66 19.34 -20.12
C PHE A 147 -3.38 20.38 -19.02
N ILE A 148 -2.11 20.79 -18.89
CA ILE A 148 -1.67 21.74 -17.87
C ILE A 148 -1.74 23.17 -18.43
N GLY A 149 -2.45 24.06 -17.75
CA GLY A 149 -2.60 25.46 -18.16
C GLY A 149 -3.56 25.65 -19.35
N ASN A 150 -3.68 26.91 -19.79
CA ASN A 150 -4.61 27.34 -20.83
C ASN A 150 -3.97 27.51 -22.22
N ASP A 151 -2.68 27.21 -22.38
CA ASP A 151 -1.97 27.20 -23.66
C ASP A 151 -1.91 25.76 -24.21
N PRO A 152 -2.61 25.44 -25.31
CA PRO A 152 -2.56 24.11 -25.93
C PRO A 152 -1.18 23.70 -26.42
N ALA A 153 -0.25 24.63 -26.65
CA ALA A 153 1.13 24.30 -27.02
C ALA A 153 1.96 23.74 -25.84
N GLN A 154 1.50 23.91 -24.60
CA GLN A 154 2.11 23.28 -23.41
C GLN A 154 1.50 21.91 -23.08
N TRP A 155 0.40 21.52 -23.74
CA TRP A 155 -0.25 20.24 -23.48
C TRP A 155 0.58 19.08 -24.06
N ARG A 156 0.70 17.99 -23.30
CA ARG A 156 1.33 16.75 -23.76
C ARG A 156 0.26 15.69 -23.93
N THR A 157 0.16 15.08 -25.11
CA THR A 157 -0.88 14.10 -25.42
C THR A 157 -0.29 12.83 -25.99
N ASN A 158 -1.04 11.73 -25.88
CA ASN A 158 -0.64 10.40 -26.36
C ASN A 158 0.71 9.90 -25.81
N ILE A 159 1.06 10.25 -24.57
CA ILE A 159 2.26 9.71 -23.92
C ILE A 159 2.11 8.19 -23.79
N PRO A 160 3.02 7.40 -24.36
CA PRO A 160 2.95 5.95 -24.29
C PRO A 160 3.23 5.47 -22.85
N THR A 161 2.58 4.36 -22.49
CA THR A 161 2.83 3.68 -21.23
C THR A 161 3.35 2.27 -21.47
N TYR A 162 4.12 1.76 -20.52
CA TYR A 162 4.87 0.50 -20.63
C TYR A 162 4.66 -0.33 -19.36
N ALA A 163 4.70 -1.67 -19.48
CA ALA A 163 4.62 -2.55 -18.31
C ALA A 163 5.98 -2.69 -17.59
N LYS A 164 7.08 -2.41 -18.30
CA LYS A 164 8.46 -2.55 -17.82
C LYS A 164 9.34 -1.42 -18.37
N VAL A 165 10.37 -1.04 -17.62
CA VAL A 165 11.47 -0.18 -18.08
C VAL A 165 12.77 -0.95 -17.93
N GLN A 166 13.51 -1.08 -19.02
CA GLN A 166 14.78 -1.80 -19.07
C GLN A 166 15.93 -0.80 -19.14
N TYR A 167 16.88 -0.92 -18.20
CA TYR A 167 18.19 -0.32 -18.27
C TYR A 167 19.18 -1.37 -18.74
N GLN A 168 20.02 -1.04 -19.73
CA GLN A 168 21.04 -1.93 -20.27
C GLN A 168 22.44 -1.52 -19.78
N GLU A 169 23.27 -2.51 -19.42
CA GLU A 169 24.67 -2.31 -18.99
C GLU A 169 24.78 -1.20 -17.92
N VAL A 170 23.99 -1.33 -16.84
CA VAL A 170 24.12 -0.45 -15.65
C VAL A 170 25.43 -0.73 -14.93
N TYR A 171 25.88 -1.98 -14.95
CA TYR A 171 27.27 -2.37 -14.73
C TYR A 171 27.70 -3.30 -15.88
N PRO A 172 29.00 -3.50 -16.13
CA PRO A 172 29.49 -4.43 -17.15
C PRO A 172 28.85 -5.83 -17.04
N GLY A 173 28.05 -6.20 -18.03
CA GLY A 173 27.29 -7.45 -18.10
C GLY A 173 26.11 -7.56 -17.12
N ILE A 174 25.59 -6.44 -16.61
CA ILE A 174 24.44 -6.40 -15.70
C ILE A 174 23.43 -5.36 -16.18
N ASP A 175 22.21 -5.85 -16.42
CA ASP A 175 21.03 -5.04 -16.74
C ASP A 175 20.16 -4.82 -15.50
N LEU A 176 19.31 -3.80 -15.52
CA LEU A 176 18.32 -3.51 -14.46
C LEU A 176 16.93 -3.29 -15.06
N ALA A 177 15.96 -4.11 -14.68
CA ALA A 177 14.57 -3.98 -15.11
C ALA A 177 13.70 -3.46 -13.95
N TYR A 178 12.86 -2.45 -14.19
CA TYR A 178 11.76 -2.07 -13.30
C TYR A 178 10.44 -2.53 -13.90
N TYR A 179 9.57 -3.15 -13.11
CA TYR A 179 8.26 -3.62 -13.60
C TYR A 179 7.19 -3.61 -12.50
N GLY A 180 5.95 -3.87 -12.88
CA GLY A 180 4.81 -3.98 -11.97
C GLY A 180 4.37 -5.41 -11.72
N ASN A 181 4.33 -5.85 -10.46
CA ASN A 181 3.77 -7.14 -10.06
C ASN A 181 2.55 -6.94 -9.17
N GLN A 182 1.36 -7.34 -9.64
CA GLN A 182 0.06 -7.12 -8.97
C GLN A 182 -0.19 -5.65 -8.55
N GLY A 183 0.46 -4.66 -9.20
CA GLY A 183 0.37 -3.24 -8.84
C GLY A 183 1.42 -2.76 -7.82
N THR A 184 2.29 -3.66 -7.33
CA THR A 184 3.49 -3.35 -6.55
C THR A 184 4.67 -3.06 -7.49
N LEU A 185 5.59 -2.20 -7.06
CA LEU A 185 6.85 -1.95 -7.77
C LEU A 185 7.88 -3.04 -7.43
N GLU A 186 8.45 -3.66 -8.46
CA GLU A 186 9.58 -4.58 -8.35
C GLU A 186 10.72 -4.13 -9.28
N TYR A 187 11.94 -4.58 -8.99
CA TYR A 187 13.06 -4.43 -9.89
C TYR A 187 14.03 -5.61 -9.82
N ASP A 188 14.55 -6.02 -10.97
CA ASP A 188 15.50 -7.12 -11.13
C ASP A 188 16.86 -6.59 -11.57
N PHE A 189 17.95 -7.07 -10.96
CA PHE A 189 19.25 -7.09 -11.64
C PHE A 189 19.39 -8.40 -12.41
N ILE A 190 19.62 -8.30 -13.72
CA ILE A 190 19.86 -9.44 -14.61
C ILE A 190 21.36 -9.50 -14.90
N VAL A 191 22.04 -10.46 -14.28
CA VAL A 191 23.49 -10.66 -14.37
C VAL A 191 23.76 -11.69 -15.46
N ALA A 192 24.49 -11.29 -16.51
CA ALA A 192 24.87 -12.17 -17.60
C ALA A 192 25.87 -13.26 -17.17
N PRO A 193 25.97 -14.39 -17.90
CA PRO A 193 27.01 -15.40 -17.68
C PRO A 193 28.41 -14.77 -17.59
N GLY A 194 29.15 -15.10 -16.54
CA GLY A 194 30.49 -14.58 -16.27
C GLY A 194 30.58 -13.14 -15.74
N ALA A 195 29.49 -12.36 -15.74
CA ALA A 195 29.48 -11.02 -15.16
C ALA A 195 29.65 -11.06 -13.62
N ASP A 196 30.03 -9.93 -13.03
CA ASP A 196 30.42 -9.85 -11.62
C ASP A 196 29.39 -9.11 -10.75
N PRO A 197 28.58 -9.83 -9.94
CA PRO A 197 27.48 -9.23 -9.18
C PRO A 197 27.95 -8.35 -8.02
N ASP A 198 29.18 -8.53 -7.53
CA ASP A 198 29.79 -7.72 -6.46
C ASP A 198 29.98 -6.23 -6.85
N GLN A 199 29.80 -5.92 -8.14
CA GLN A 199 29.69 -4.55 -8.65
C GLN A 199 28.40 -3.84 -8.19
N ILE A 200 27.32 -4.57 -7.90
CA ILE A 200 26.02 -4.01 -7.50
C ILE A 200 26.14 -3.39 -6.10
N LYS A 201 26.19 -2.05 -6.06
CA LYS A 201 26.27 -1.28 -4.82
C LYS A 201 25.19 -0.21 -4.79
N LEU A 202 24.26 -0.31 -3.85
CA LEU A 202 23.12 0.61 -3.73
C LEU A 202 23.40 1.64 -2.63
N ALA A 203 23.24 2.94 -2.90
CA ALA A 203 23.23 3.97 -1.87
C ALA A 203 21.84 4.59 -1.75
N PHE A 204 21.36 4.79 -0.53
CA PHE A 204 20.04 5.38 -0.25
C PHE A 204 20.17 6.74 0.41
N GLU A 205 19.75 7.79 -0.31
CA GLU A 205 19.60 9.14 0.23
C GLU A 205 18.15 9.37 0.71
N GLY A 206 17.99 10.16 1.78
CA GLY A 206 16.68 10.51 2.36
C GLY A 206 16.15 9.52 3.42
N ALA A 207 16.82 8.38 3.60
CA ALA A 207 16.67 7.56 4.80
C ALA A 207 17.49 8.15 5.96
N SER A 208 16.91 8.26 7.15
CA SER A 208 17.60 8.70 8.37
C SER A 208 18.38 7.57 9.06
N ASP A 209 17.98 6.33 8.80
CA ASP A 209 18.63 5.12 9.28
C ASP A 209 18.42 3.98 8.26
N ILE A 210 19.39 3.07 8.18
CA ILE A 210 19.44 1.96 7.22
C ILE A 210 19.93 0.71 7.93
N GLN A 211 19.06 -0.30 8.04
CA GLN A 211 19.34 -1.54 8.76
C GLN A 211 18.93 -2.76 7.94
N VAL A 212 19.50 -3.94 8.26
CA VAL A 212 19.01 -5.23 7.78
C VAL A 212 18.34 -5.94 8.95
N ALA A 213 17.06 -6.28 8.79
CA ALA A 213 16.26 -6.97 9.79
C ALA A 213 16.64 -8.46 9.91
N ASP A 214 16.22 -9.10 11.01
CA ASP A 214 16.35 -10.56 11.19
C ASP A 214 15.66 -11.38 10.09
N SER A 215 14.68 -10.82 9.39
CA SER A 215 14.04 -11.43 8.21
C SER A 215 14.95 -11.48 6.97
N GLY A 216 16.01 -10.67 6.96
CA GLY A 216 16.88 -10.36 5.83
C GLY A 216 16.45 -9.12 5.03
N ASP A 217 15.35 -8.47 5.39
CA ASP A 217 14.83 -7.28 4.69
C ASP A 217 15.66 -6.03 5.01
N LEU A 218 15.88 -5.16 4.03
CA LEU A 218 16.48 -3.85 4.21
C LEU A 218 15.41 -2.84 4.65
N LEU A 219 15.63 -2.21 5.81
CA LEU A 219 14.75 -1.22 6.41
C LEU A 219 15.34 0.17 6.20
N LEU A 220 14.55 1.08 5.60
CA LEU A 220 14.93 2.47 5.33
C LEU A 220 14.00 3.39 6.14
N ALA A 221 14.49 3.94 7.25
CA ALA A 221 13.68 4.83 8.08
C ALA A 221 13.50 6.20 7.41
N THR A 222 12.27 6.69 7.26
CA THR A 222 11.96 8.00 6.68
C THR A 222 11.09 8.84 7.62
N ALA A 223 10.93 10.13 7.30
CA ALA A 223 10.06 11.04 8.05
C ALA A 223 8.56 10.65 8.05
N LEU A 224 8.13 9.68 7.23
CA LEU A 224 6.76 9.15 7.18
C LEU A 224 6.67 7.65 7.55
N GLY A 225 7.69 7.12 8.22
CA GLY A 225 7.81 5.70 8.55
C GLY A 225 8.80 4.97 7.65
N GLU A 226 8.76 3.64 7.69
CA GLU A 226 9.75 2.77 7.07
C GLU A 226 9.44 2.46 5.59
N VAL A 227 10.43 2.54 4.71
CA VAL A 227 10.37 1.86 3.40
C VAL A 227 11.12 0.54 3.52
N ARG A 228 10.49 -0.56 3.14
CA ARG A 228 11.06 -1.91 3.26
C ARG A 228 11.36 -2.50 1.90
N VAL A 229 12.63 -2.85 1.68
CA VAL A 229 13.03 -3.69 0.55
C VAL A 229 13.19 -5.11 1.07
N GLN A 230 12.38 -6.04 0.57
CA GLN A 230 12.44 -7.43 1.00
C GLN A 230 13.81 -8.02 0.64
N LYS A 231 14.27 -9.02 1.41
CA LYS A 231 15.49 -9.77 1.05
C LYS A 231 15.45 -10.21 -0.42
N PRO A 232 16.59 -10.17 -1.14
CA PRO A 232 16.58 -10.46 -2.56
C PRO A 232 16.25 -11.93 -2.82
N LEU A 233 15.28 -12.19 -3.69
CA LEU A 233 15.02 -13.51 -4.23
C LEU A 233 16.01 -13.76 -5.37
N VAL A 234 17.08 -14.51 -5.10
CA VAL A 234 18.11 -14.78 -6.10
C VAL A 234 17.91 -16.15 -6.73
N TYR A 235 17.95 -16.23 -8.06
CA TYR A 235 17.73 -17.48 -8.78
C TYR A 235 18.43 -17.54 -10.14
N GLN A 236 18.66 -18.77 -10.59
CA GLN A 236 19.05 -19.10 -11.96
C GLN A 236 17.90 -19.84 -12.64
N LEU A 237 17.70 -19.57 -13.93
CA LEU A 237 16.75 -20.32 -14.76
C LEU A 237 17.49 -21.44 -15.49
N ASP A 238 16.88 -22.63 -15.53
CA ASP A 238 17.27 -23.67 -16.48
C ASP A 238 16.60 -23.43 -17.85
N PRO A 239 16.99 -24.17 -18.92
CA PRO A 239 16.39 -23.99 -20.25
C PRO A 239 14.89 -24.29 -20.33
N ASP A 240 14.34 -25.02 -19.35
CA ASP A 240 12.92 -25.39 -19.27
C ASP A 240 12.11 -24.36 -18.43
N GLY A 241 12.78 -23.36 -17.85
CA GLY A 241 12.18 -22.26 -17.09
C GLY A 241 12.07 -22.49 -15.58
N HIS A 242 12.63 -23.56 -15.02
CA HIS A 242 12.62 -23.79 -13.57
C HIS A 242 13.61 -22.87 -12.85
N LYS A 243 13.15 -22.24 -11.76
CA LYS A 243 14.00 -21.43 -10.87
C LYS A 243 14.80 -22.32 -9.92
N THR A 244 16.12 -22.34 -10.05
CA THR A 244 17.04 -22.83 -9.03
C THR A 244 17.39 -21.66 -8.11
N LEU A 245 16.99 -21.71 -6.84
CA LEU A 245 17.28 -20.64 -5.88
C LEU A 245 18.76 -20.62 -5.47
N VAL A 246 19.31 -19.42 -5.35
CA VAL A 246 20.62 -19.13 -4.76
C VAL A 246 20.37 -18.31 -3.50
N ALA A 247 21.07 -18.60 -2.40
CA ALA A 247 20.93 -17.78 -1.20
C ALA A 247 21.62 -16.42 -1.42
N GLY A 248 20.89 -15.33 -1.17
CA GLY A 248 21.38 -13.96 -1.24
C GLY A 248 20.90 -13.16 -0.04
N HIS A 249 21.69 -12.17 0.39
CA HIS A 249 21.32 -11.26 1.48
C HIS A 249 22.00 -9.89 1.33
N TYR A 250 21.41 -8.87 1.94
CA TYR A 250 22.00 -7.53 1.97
C TYR A 250 23.19 -7.44 2.92
N LEU A 251 24.19 -6.67 2.53
CA LEU A 251 25.34 -6.32 3.35
C LEU A 251 25.46 -4.80 3.45
N VAL A 252 25.40 -4.25 4.67
CA VAL A 252 25.58 -2.81 4.93
C VAL A 252 27.07 -2.50 5.07
N GLU A 253 27.66 -1.91 4.04
CA GLU A 253 29.08 -1.56 3.99
C GLU A 253 29.29 -0.05 4.30
N GLN A 254 29.87 0.26 5.47
CA GLN A 254 30.19 1.64 5.82
C GLN A 254 31.51 2.10 5.20
N LYS A 255 31.45 3.14 4.35
CA LYS A 255 32.65 3.75 3.75
C LYS A 255 33.29 4.75 4.71
N ALA A 256 34.37 4.31 5.35
CA ALA A 256 35.23 5.16 6.17
C ALA A 256 35.84 6.31 5.34
N ALA A 257 35.47 7.55 5.62
CA ALA A 257 36.10 8.72 5.01
C ALA A 257 37.35 9.11 5.82
N ASN A 258 38.52 8.91 5.21
CA ASN A 258 39.80 9.38 5.77
C ASN A 258 39.96 10.89 5.52
N LEU A 259 39.42 11.69 6.44
CA LEU A 259 39.51 13.15 6.39
C LEU A 259 40.83 13.60 7.03
N ARG A 260 41.69 14.25 6.25
CA ARG A 260 42.85 14.98 6.79
C ARG A 260 42.36 16.18 7.60
N SER A 261 42.94 16.40 8.78
CA SER A 261 42.57 17.56 9.59
C SER A 261 42.98 18.87 8.89
N PRO A 262 42.08 19.86 8.73
CA PRO A 262 42.41 21.15 8.12
C PRO A 262 43.54 21.90 8.86
N SER A 263 43.64 21.72 10.18
CA SER A 263 44.67 22.32 11.02
C SER A 263 45.97 21.49 11.10
N ASN A 264 45.95 20.23 10.68
CA ASN A 264 47.15 19.39 10.61
C ASN A 264 47.02 18.31 9.51
N PRO A 265 47.54 18.56 8.29
CA PRO A 265 47.43 17.64 7.16
C PRO A 265 48.08 16.26 7.36
N SER A 266 48.92 16.09 8.40
CA SER A 266 49.53 14.79 8.76
C SER A 266 48.61 13.88 9.57
N VAL A 267 47.54 14.43 10.18
CA VAL A 267 46.57 13.66 10.95
C VAL A 267 45.43 13.20 10.05
N LEU A 268 45.33 11.90 9.84
CA LEU A 268 44.14 11.26 9.29
C LEU A 268 43.13 11.04 10.41
N SER A 269 41.95 11.64 10.28
CA SER A 269 40.79 11.29 11.10
C SER A 269 39.86 10.41 10.28
N THR A 270 39.55 9.21 10.79
CA THR A 270 38.49 8.39 10.21
C THR A 270 37.15 8.95 10.68
N ARG A 271 36.36 9.52 9.76
CA ARG A 271 34.94 9.79 10.00
C ARG A 271 34.10 8.83 9.18
N TYR A 272 33.17 8.17 9.83
CA TYR A 272 32.02 7.56 9.18
C TYR A 272 31.07 8.71 8.79
N SER A 273 31.15 9.14 7.53
CA SER A 273 30.44 10.34 7.03
C SER A 273 29.99 10.23 5.57
N ALA A 274 30.27 9.10 4.91
CA ALA A 274 29.56 8.70 3.70
C ALA A 274 28.36 7.84 4.12
N LEU A 275 27.28 7.90 3.35
CA LEU A 275 26.17 6.95 3.50
C LEU A 275 26.71 5.51 3.35
N PRO A 276 26.15 4.53 4.07
CA PRO A 276 26.48 3.14 3.81
C PRO A 276 26.06 2.77 2.39
N HIS A 277 26.88 1.98 1.70
CA HIS A 277 26.45 1.29 0.49
C HIS A 277 25.95 -0.11 0.87
N ILE A 278 24.95 -0.56 0.14
CA ILE A 278 24.32 -1.87 0.32
C ILE A 278 24.80 -2.75 -0.81
N GLY A 279 25.66 -3.71 -0.47
CA GLY A 279 26.02 -4.81 -1.35
C GLY A 279 25.03 -5.97 -1.21
N ILE A 280 25.14 -6.95 -2.11
CA ILE A 280 24.35 -8.19 -2.07
C ILE A 280 25.34 -9.36 -2.00
N GLN A 281 25.46 -9.99 -0.83
CA GLN A 281 26.31 -11.18 -0.69
C GLN A 281 25.55 -12.42 -1.15
N LEU A 282 26.18 -13.18 -2.04
CA LEU A 282 25.63 -14.36 -2.70
C LEU A 282 26.33 -15.65 -2.25
N ALA A 283 25.57 -16.73 -2.16
CA ALA A 283 26.12 -18.09 -2.11
C ALA A 283 26.70 -18.50 -3.48
N ALA A 284 27.49 -19.58 -3.49
CA ALA A 284 28.04 -20.12 -4.73
C ALA A 284 26.94 -20.52 -5.73
N TYR A 285 27.12 -20.14 -6.99
CA TYR A 285 26.18 -20.37 -8.10
C TYR A 285 26.93 -20.71 -9.39
N ASP A 286 26.20 -21.19 -10.40
CA ASP A 286 26.78 -21.55 -11.69
C ASP A 286 27.00 -20.30 -12.55
N ARG A 287 28.22 -19.74 -12.52
CA ARG A 287 28.58 -18.53 -13.29
C ARG A 287 28.49 -18.70 -14.81
N THR A 288 28.23 -19.91 -15.34
CA THR A 288 27.99 -20.12 -16.78
C THR A 288 26.55 -19.83 -17.22
N LYS A 289 25.64 -19.63 -16.25
CA LYS A 289 24.23 -19.28 -16.49
C LYS A 289 23.94 -17.85 -16.03
N PRO A 290 22.89 -17.20 -16.57
CA PRO A 290 22.38 -15.96 -16.02
C PRO A 290 21.98 -16.12 -14.55
N LEU A 291 22.04 -15.02 -13.81
CA LEU A 291 21.55 -14.93 -12.44
C LEU A 291 20.59 -13.73 -12.36
N VAL A 292 19.40 -13.93 -11.81
CA VAL A 292 18.45 -12.86 -11.52
C VAL A 292 18.46 -12.60 -10.02
N ILE A 293 18.55 -11.34 -9.64
CA ILE A 293 18.49 -10.85 -8.26
C ILE A 293 17.26 -9.93 -8.19
N ASP A 294 16.21 -10.38 -7.49
CA ASP A 294 14.90 -9.72 -7.38
C ASP A 294 14.67 -9.12 -5.97
N PRO A 295 14.99 -7.82 -5.76
CA PRO A 295 14.51 -7.03 -4.63
C PRO A 295 13.06 -6.55 -4.75
N VAL A 296 12.14 -7.18 -4.03
CA VAL A 296 10.75 -6.70 -3.92
C VAL A 296 10.68 -5.49 -2.98
N VAL A 297 10.16 -4.34 -3.43
CA VAL A 297 9.89 -3.20 -2.55
C VAL A 297 8.45 -3.29 -2.03
N ARG A 298 8.26 -3.51 -0.73
CA ARG A 298 6.95 -3.36 -0.09
C ARG A 298 6.87 -2.01 0.63
N TYR A 299 5.77 -1.30 0.40
CA TYR A 299 5.37 -0.15 1.22
C TYR A 299 5.18 -0.63 2.68
N SER A 300 5.39 0.28 3.64
CA SER A 300 4.72 0.19 4.93
C SER A 300 3.52 1.15 4.94
N THR A 301 2.69 1.08 5.97
CA THR A 301 1.61 2.04 6.18
C THR A 301 1.44 2.32 7.68
N TYR A 302 1.02 3.54 8.01
CA TYR A 302 0.65 3.93 9.37
C TYR A 302 -0.87 3.79 9.53
N LEU A 303 -1.30 3.08 10.57
CA LEU A 303 -2.71 2.90 10.92
C LEU A 303 -2.93 3.47 12.33
N GLY A 304 -3.51 4.67 12.38
CA GLY A 304 -3.78 5.42 13.61
C GLY A 304 -4.29 6.83 13.30
N GLY A 305 -4.77 7.52 14.32
CA GLY A 305 -5.22 8.92 14.26
C GLY A 305 -4.35 9.85 15.11
N SER A 306 -4.98 10.83 15.76
CA SER A 306 -4.34 11.91 16.52
C SER A 306 -4.21 11.68 18.04
N SER A 307 -4.86 10.66 18.57
CA SER A 307 -4.76 10.20 19.97
C SER A 307 -3.85 8.96 20.03
N TYR A 308 -3.98 8.12 21.05
CA TYR A 308 -3.26 6.85 21.12
C TYR A 308 -4.09 5.68 20.55
N GLU A 309 -3.40 4.74 19.91
CA GLU A 309 -3.93 3.45 19.47
C GLU A 309 -3.64 2.30 20.46
N THR A 310 -3.18 2.64 21.67
CA THR A 310 -3.05 1.73 22.82
C THR A 310 -2.98 2.54 24.13
N LEU A 311 -3.30 1.93 25.27
CA LEU A 311 -3.08 2.54 26.58
C LEU A 311 -1.79 1.99 27.18
N ASP A 312 -0.78 2.85 27.38
CA ASP A 312 0.51 2.51 28.03
C ASP A 312 0.37 1.81 29.41
N TYR A 313 -0.81 1.85 30.03
CA TYR A 313 -1.10 1.34 31.36
C TYR A 313 -1.68 -0.09 31.42
N TYR A 314 -2.09 -0.67 30.29
CA TYR A 314 -2.61 -2.05 30.23
C TYR A 314 -2.07 -2.80 29.01
N PRO A 315 -1.76 -4.10 29.11
CA PRO A 315 -1.46 -4.95 27.95
C PRO A 315 -2.75 -5.28 27.19
N ILE A 316 -3.34 -4.26 26.57
CA ILE A 316 -4.36 -4.33 25.53
C ILE A 316 -3.63 -4.14 24.19
N GLY A 317 -3.53 -5.14 23.34
CA GLY A 317 -4.69 -5.87 22.86
C GLY A 317 -4.79 -5.50 21.38
N GLY A 318 -4.46 -6.44 20.52
CA GLY A 318 -4.39 -6.23 19.09
C GLY A 318 -4.01 -7.52 18.39
N GLY A 319 -4.50 -7.70 17.17
CA GLY A 319 -4.31 -8.94 16.42
C GLY A 319 -4.19 -8.68 14.92
N ILE A 320 -3.48 -9.57 14.25
CA ILE A 320 -3.40 -9.62 12.80
C ILE A 320 -3.70 -11.04 12.30
N ALA A 321 -4.52 -11.13 11.26
CA ALA A 321 -4.80 -12.35 10.52
C ALA A 321 -4.70 -12.07 9.00
N VAL A 322 -4.43 -13.10 8.21
CA VAL A 322 -4.32 -13.00 6.75
C VAL A 322 -5.15 -14.12 6.12
N ASP A 323 -5.97 -13.78 5.12
CA ASP A 323 -6.76 -14.78 4.38
C ASP A 323 -5.96 -15.47 3.25
N GLU A 324 -6.54 -16.52 2.66
CA GLU A 324 -5.90 -17.30 1.58
C GLU A 324 -5.64 -16.46 0.30
N SER A 325 -6.27 -15.28 0.16
CA SER A 325 -6.00 -14.33 -0.92
C SER A 325 -4.96 -13.27 -0.57
N GLY A 326 -4.33 -13.38 0.61
CA GLY A 326 -3.27 -12.49 1.08
C GLY A 326 -3.76 -11.16 1.67
N GLN A 327 -5.08 -10.99 1.88
CA GLN A 327 -5.62 -9.78 2.50
C GLN A 327 -5.38 -9.81 4.01
N ALA A 328 -4.79 -8.74 4.56
CA ALA A 328 -4.51 -8.63 5.98
C ALA A 328 -5.67 -7.96 6.72
N TYR A 329 -6.00 -8.48 7.90
CA TYR A 329 -7.05 -7.99 8.78
C TYR A 329 -6.41 -7.68 10.14
N VAL A 330 -6.60 -6.46 10.63
CA VAL A 330 -6.02 -5.95 11.86
C VAL A 330 -7.14 -5.54 12.81
N THR A 331 -7.01 -5.87 14.08
CA THR A 331 -7.81 -5.31 15.16
C THR A 331 -6.92 -4.75 16.25
N GLY A 332 -7.46 -3.80 17.01
CA GLY A 332 -6.79 -3.15 18.12
C GLY A 332 -7.77 -2.20 18.79
N THR A 333 -7.24 -1.19 19.46
CA THR A 333 -8.00 -0.16 20.17
C THR A 333 -7.63 1.22 19.62
N THR A 334 -8.53 2.19 19.66
CA THR A 334 -8.22 3.58 19.33
C THR A 334 -9.02 4.55 20.19
N GLY A 335 -8.32 5.51 20.79
CA GLY A 335 -8.93 6.71 21.39
C GLY A 335 -8.97 7.90 20.41
N SER A 336 -8.67 7.67 19.14
CA SER A 336 -8.59 8.71 18.11
C SER A 336 -9.94 8.89 17.43
N GLY A 337 -10.56 10.07 17.56
CA GLY A 337 -11.80 10.41 16.84
C GLY A 337 -11.63 10.57 15.32
N ASP A 338 -10.38 10.63 14.85
CA ASP A 338 -9.96 10.74 13.46
C ASP A 338 -9.27 9.47 12.92
N PHE A 339 -9.48 8.32 13.57
CA PHE A 339 -8.93 7.03 13.11
C PHE A 339 -9.36 6.74 11.65
N PRO A 340 -8.48 6.18 10.79
CA PRO A 340 -8.80 5.98 9.38
C PRO A 340 -9.98 5.02 9.16
N THR A 341 -11.11 5.56 8.69
CA THR A 341 -12.31 4.78 8.33
C THR A 341 -12.50 4.68 6.81
N LEU A 342 -12.94 3.52 6.32
CA LEU A 342 -13.28 3.29 4.91
C LEU A 342 -14.38 2.22 4.80
N GLN A 343 -15.48 2.53 4.11
CA GLN A 343 -16.66 1.64 4.04
C GLN A 343 -17.15 1.19 5.43
N ALA A 344 -17.01 2.06 6.43
CA ALA A 344 -17.24 1.73 7.84
C ALA A 344 -18.73 1.46 8.14
N SER A 345 -19.00 0.42 8.91
CA SER A 345 -20.30 0.20 9.55
C SER A 345 -20.53 1.17 10.71
N GLN A 346 -19.45 1.55 11.41
CA GLN A 346 -19.42 2.57 12.44
C GLN A 346 -18.32 3.59 12.08
N PRO A 347 -18.66 4.77 11.52
CA PRO A 347 -17.69 5.73 10.99
C PRO A 347 -17.12 6.72 12.04
N ALA A 348 -17.57 6.64 13.30
CA ALA A 348 -17.14 7.50 14.41
C ALA A 348 -17.11 6.66 15.71
N PRO A 349 -16.27 7.00 16.70
CA PRO A 349 -16.23 6.26 17.97
C PRO A 349 -17.56 6.37 18.71
N GLY A 350 -17.91 5.32 19.46
CA GLY A 350 -19.04 5.31 20.39
C GLY A 350 -18.68 5.92 21.74
N GLY A 351 -17.44 5.73 22.18
CA GLY A 351 -16.97 6.03 23.53
C GLY A 351 -15.62 6.75 23.57
N GLY A 352 -14.89 6.54 24.67
CA GLY A 352 -13.56 7.14 24.89
C GLY A 352 -12.45 6.35 24.20
N TRP A 353 -12.59 5.02 24.17
CA TRP A 353 -11.73 4.08 23.48
C TRP A 353 -12.62 3.06 22.77
N ASP A 354 -12.54 2.99 21.44
CA ASP A 354 -13.28 2.01 20.65
C ASP A 354 -12.31 0.92 20.17
N ALA A 355 -12.78 -0.33 20.05
CA ALA A 355 -12.05 -1.29 19.24
C ALA A 355 -12.12 -0.88 17.76
N PHE A 356 -11.16 -1.30 16.94
CA PHE A 356 -11.24 -1.13 15.49
C PHE A 356 -11.09 -2.44 14.74
N VAL A 357 -11.60 -2.47 13.51
CA VAL A 357 -11.37 -3.55 12.56
C VAL A 357 -11.00 -2.95 11.22
N THR A 358 -9.80 -3.28 10.73
CA THR A 358 -9.24 -2.76 9.49
C THR A 358 -8.86 -3.91 8.56
N LYS A 359 -9.27 -3.84 7.30
CA LYS A 359 -8.88 -4.76 6.24
C LYS A 359 -8.02 -4.05 5.20
N PHE A 360 -6.93 -4.69 4.83
CA PHE A 360 -6.04 -4.31 3.74
C PHE A 360 -6.13 -5.30 2.58
N THR A 361 -5.95 -4.83 1.35
CA THR A 361 -5.71 -5.72 0.19
C THR A 361 -4.37 -6.46 0.34
N ALA A 362 -4.10 -7.47 -0.49
CA ALA A 362 -2.77 -8.09 -0.58
C ALA A 362 -1.65 -7.09 -0.98
N THR A 363 -2.06 -6.00 -1.65
CA THR A 363 -1.24 -4.83 -2.00
C THR A 363 -1.27 -3.72 -0.95
N GLY A 364 -1.86 -3.96 0.23
CA GLY A 364 -1.88 -3.07 1.39
C GLY A 364 -2.60 -1.74 1.22
N ALA A 365 -3.37 -1.57 0.15
CA ALA A 365 -4.36 -0.52 0.10
C ALA A 365 -5.44 -0.81 1.16
N LEU A 366 -5.91 0.24 1.84
CA LEU A 366 -7.04 0.12 2.75
C LEU A 366 -8.26 -0.37 1.96
N ALA A 367 -8.84 -1.51 2.36
CA ALA A 367 -10.01 -2.10 1.71
C ALA A 367 -11.28 -1.75 2.47
N SER A 368 -11.24 -1.87 3.80
CA SER A 368 -12.25 -1.33 4.72
C SER A 368 -11.63 -1.02 6.08
N SER A 369 -12.25 -0.15 6.86
CA SER A 369 -11.84 0.15 8.24
C SER A 369 -13.00 0.78 8.99
N THR A 370 -13.25 0.33 10.22
CA THR A 370 -14.39 0.75 11.05
C THR A 370 -14.00 0.79 12.52
N TYR A 371 -14.64 1.68 13.28
CA TYR A 371 -14.74 1.54 14.73
C TYR A 371 -15.66 0.36 15.08
N LEU A 372 -15.59 -0.09 16.32
CA LEU A 372 -16.40 -1.15 16.91
C LEU A 372 -16.52 -0.88 18.42
N GLY A 373 -17.52 -0.10 18.81
CA GLY A 373 -17.73 0.33 20.19
C GLY A 373 -19.16 0.75 20.53
N GLY A 374 -19.40 0.96 21.82
CA GLY A 374 -20.60 1.52 22.42
C GLY A 374 -20.24 2.75 23.26
N SER A 375 -21.04 3.09 24.26
CA SER A 375 -20.87 4.31 25.08
C SER A 375 -19.74 4.29 26.12
N GLY A 376 -19.09 3.14 26.34
CA GLY A 376 -17.97 2.90 27.24
C GLY A 376 -16.65 2.65 26.49
N ASP A 377 -15.74 1.88 27.09
CA ASP A 377 -14.46 1.54 26.47
C ASP A 377 -14.46 0.10 25.92
N GLU A 378 -13.95 -0.08 24.70
CA GLU A 378 -13.82 -1.36 24.00
C GLU A 378 -12.37 -1.65 23.60
N PHE A 379 -11.96 -2.92 23.69
CA PHE A 379 -10.57 -3.36 23.48
C PHE A 379 -10.53 -4.56 22.53
N GLY A 380 -10.03 -4.34 21.30
CA GLY A 380 -9.88 -5.39 20.29
C GLY A 380 -8.63 -6.24 20.53
N ASN A 381 -8.77 -7.40 21.16
CA ASN A 381 -7.63 -8.20 21.65
C ASN A 381 -7.09 -9.23 20.65
N GLY A 382 -7.88 -9.67 19.68
CA GLY A 382 -7.45 -10.67 18.70
C GLY A 382 -8.43 -10.86 17.55
N ILE A 383 -7.91 -11.24 16.39
CA ILE A 383 -8.67 -11.45 15.15
C ILE A 383 -8.26 -12.77 14.48
N ALA A 384 -9.22 -13.48 13.92
CA ALA A 384 -9.02 -14.65 13.07
C ALA A 384 -9.84 -14.50 11.79
N VAL A 385 -9.45 -15.16 10.70
CA VAL A 385 -10.17 -15.10 9.42
C VAL A 385 -10.35 -16.51 8.86
N ASP A 386 -11.53 -16.81 8.31
CA ASP A 386 -11.82 -18.10 7.69
C ASP A 386 -11.55 -18.13 6.18
N GLY A 387 -11.66 -19.33 5.57
CA GLY A 387 -11.46 -19.53 4.13
C GLY A 387 -12.50 -18.85 3.21
N SER A 388 -13.54 -18.22 3.77
CA SER A 388 -14.47 -17.34 3.03
C SER A 388 -14.13 -15.85 3.18
N GLY A 389 -13.08 -15.49 3.92
CA GLY A 389 -12.68 -14.11 4.16
C GLY A 389 -13.48 -13.42 5.28
N GLN A 390 -14.15 -14.19 6.13
CA GLN A 390 -14.93 -13.68 7.26
C GLN A 390 -14.01 -13.44 8.46
N ALA A 391 -14.03 -12.24 9.03
CA ALA A 391 -13.19 -11.89 10.18
C ALA A 391 -13.94 -12.05 11.50
N TYR A 392 -13.34 -12.74 12.47
CA TYR A 392 -13.86 -12.97 13.81
C TYR A 392 -12.99 -12.22 14.81
N VAL A 393 -13.59 -11.29 15.56
CA VAL A 393 -12.88 -10.41 16.51
C VAL A 393 -13.25 -10.79 17.93
N THR A 394 -12.24 -10.79 18.80
CA THR A 394 -12.33 -11.07 20.24
C THR A 394 -11.76 -9.89 21.02
N GLY A 395 -12.31 -9.61 22.20
CA GLY A 395 -12.03 -8.37 22.90
C GLY A 395 -12.78 -8.23 24.21
N GLN A 396 -12.68 -7.04 24.80
CA GLN A 396 -13.43 -6.63 25.99
C GLN A 396 -14.32 -5.42 25.65
N THR A 397 -15.44 -5.29 26.36
CA THR A 397 -16.37 -4.16 26.26
C THR A 397 -16.82 -3.77 27.66
N TYR A 398 -16.78 -2.48 27.97
CA TYR A 398 -17.37 -1.90 29.18
C TYR A 398 -18.70 -1.18 28.90
N SER A 399 -19.13 -1.16 27.63
CA SER A 399 -20.40 -0.60 27.17
C SER A 399 -21.62 -1.46 27.52
N GLY A 400 -22.68 -0.82 28.04
CA GLY A 400 -24.00 -1.45 28.23
C GLY A 400 -24.82 -1.60 26.93
N ASP A 401 -24.41 -0.91 25.87
CA ASP A 401 -25.07 -0.77 24.57
C ASP A 401 -24.31 -1.41 23.40
N PHE A 402 -23.29 -2.24 23.69
CA PHE A 402 -22.53 -2.98 22.69
C PHE A 402 -23.20 -4.33 22.31
N PRO A 403 -23.26 -4.69 21.01
CA PRO A 403 -22.86 -3.90 19.84
C PRO A 403 -23.93 -2.87 19.45
N PRO A 404 -23.53 -1.73 18.83
CA PRO A 404 -24.42 -0.61 18.56
C PRO A 404 -25.59 -0.97 17.64
N SER A 405 -26.82 -0.69 18.09
CA SER A 405 -28.02 -1.19 17.42
C SER A 405 -28.54 -0.28 16.29
N ARG A 406 -28.27 -0.63 15.02
CA ARG A 406 -29.35 -0.96 14.04
C ARG A 406 -28.88 -1.31 12.61
N ARG A 407 -29.48 -2.39 12.10
CA ARG A 407 -29.78 -2.71 10.68
C ARG A 407 -28.58 -2.97 9.76
N ALA A 408 -28.05 -4.18 9.87
CA ALA A 408 -27.32 -4.82 8.79
C ALA A 408 -28.22 -5.02 7.56
N SER A 409 -27.84 -4.41 6.42
CA SER A 409 -27.69 -5.21 5.21
C SER A 409 -26.48 -6.12 5.42
N PRO A 410 -26.44 -7.35 4.87
CA PRO A 410 -25.44 -8.34 5.27
C PRO A 410 -24.02 -7.86 4.93
N LEU A 411 -23.25 -7.57 5.98
CA LEU A 411 -21.80 -7.69 5.93
C LEU A 411 -21.43 -9.18 5.81
N PRO A 412 -20.20 -9.50 5.34
CA PRO A 412 -19.55 -10.74 5.74
C PRO A 412 -19.55 -10.83 7.28
N GLU A 413 -20.41 -11.69 7.83
CA GLU A 413 -20.65 -11.90 9.27
C GLU A 413 -19.37 -12.10 10.10
N ALA A 414 -19.02 -11.06 10.86
CA ALA A 414 -18.16 -11.16 12.03
C ALA A 414 -18.99 -11.55 13.26
N THR A 415 -18.90 -12.80 13.72
CA THR A 415 -19.61 -13.25 14.93
C THR A 415 -18.73 -13.11 16.16
N ALA A 416 -18.98 -12.09 16.98
CA ALA A 416 -18.32 -11.94 18.28
C ALA A 416 -18.94 -12.93 19.29
N MET A 417 -18.11 -13.78 19.90
CA MET A 417 -18.54 -14.76 20.89
C MET A 417 -18.24 -14.25 22.31
N ARG A 418 -19.24 -14.24 23.20
CA ARG A 418 -19.04 -13.92 24.62
C ARG A 418 -18.45 -15.11 25.38
N THR A 419 -17.51 -14.83 26.29
CA THR A 419 -17.10 -15.68 27.41
C THR A 419 -17.55 -15.05 28.72
#